data_AF-A0A920SFN4-F1
#
_entry.id   AF-A0A920SFN4-F1
#
_cell.length_a   1.000
_cell.length_b   1.000
_cell.length_c   1.000
_cell.angle_alpha   90.00
_cell.angle_beta   90.00
_cell.angle_gamma   90.00
#
_symmetry.space_group_name_H-M   'P 1'
#
loop_
_entity.id
_entity.type
_entity.pdbx_description
1 polymer ?
#
loop_
_entity_poly.entity_id
_entity_poly.type
_entity_poly.pdbx_seq_one_letter_code
_entity_poly.pdbx_strand_id
1 'polypeptide(L)'
;MWEEFAQVLPRMWSETEFSHEGEYYQIPPREVLPKPIQKPHPPLWSACSSESTTRTAAELGLGALVGSEGGPEKVGEVLELYQKALKSANPTGVSPNSHNALMTAGFCHEDPKEIDGRATDLIGWYMEQQRERARLVWQGVDPSTVPQDYQGYYDRDMKLAAGPHPGEAHQAKRSKKVRHSV
;
A
#
# COMPACT_ATOMS: atom_id res chain seq x y z
N MET A 1 9.80 8.98 -11.20
CA MET A 1 10.87 8.75 -10.20
C MET A 1 10.85 7.34 -9.62
N TRP A 2 9.79 6.92 -8.92
CA TRP A 2 9.72 5.60 -8.25
C TRP A 2 9.90 4.41 -9.21
N GLU A 3 9.23 4.41 -10.36
CA GLU A 3 9.31 3.33 -11.34
C GLU A 3 10.74 3.15 -11.88
N GLU A 4 11.45 4.25 -12.13
CA GLU A 4 12.86 4.22 -12.54
C GLU A 4 13.73 3.62 -11.42
N PHE A 5 13.49 3.99 -10.17
CA PHE A 5 14.20 3.41 -9.03
C PHE A 5 14.01 1.90 -8.93
N ALA A 6 12.78 1.41 -9.12
CA ALA A 6 12.46 -0.02 -9.07
C ALA A 6 13.21 -0.84 -10.13
N GLN A 7 13.60 -0.22 -11.26
CA GLN A 7 14.40 -0.86 -12.32
C GLN A 7 15.90 -0.69 -12.08
N VAL A 8 16.32 0.43 -11.50
CA VAL A 8 17.73 0.78 -11.24
C VAL A 8 18.32 0.00 -10.08
N LEU A 9 17.61 -0.09 -8.95
CA LEU A 9 18.12 -0.72 -7.73
C LEU A 9 18.56 -2.18 -7.95
N PRO A 10 17.79 -3.04 -8.64
CA PRO A 10 18.15 -4.45 -8.81
C PRO A 10 19.38 -4.64 -9.70
N ARG A 11 19.55 -3.74 -10.68
CA ARG A 11 20.75 -3.66 -11.52
C ARG A 11 21.98 -3.27 -10.71
N MET A 12 21.89 -2.26 -9.85
CA MET A 12 22.99 -1.87 -8.94
C MET A 12 23.46 -3.05 -8.07
N TRP A 13 22.53 -3.89 -7.62
CA TRP A 13 22.82 -5.07 -6.82
C TRP A 13 23.34 -6.28 -7.60
N SER A 14 23.04 -6.38 -8.89
CA SER A 14 23.35 -7.56 -9.70
C SER A 14 24.56 -7.35 -10.63
N GLU A 15 24.79 -6.12 -11.10
CA GLU A 15 25.88 -5.77 -12.03
C GLU A 15 27.18 -5.49 -11.26
N THR A 16 28.31 -5.95 -11.80
CA THR A 16 29.65 -5.62 -11.26
C THR A 16 29.95 -4.14 -11.45
N GLU A 17 29.89 -3.66 -12.69
CA GLU A 17 29.96 -2.23 -13.01
C GLU A 17 28.59 -1.78 -13.52
N PHE A 18 28.00 -0.82 -12.82
CA PHE A 18 26.67 -0.29 -13.11
C PHE A 18 26.78 1.17 -13.57
N SER A 19 25.99 1.51 -14.58
CA SER A 19 25.70 2.90 -14.95
C SER A 19 24.26 3.03 -15.39
N HIS A 20 23.73 4.25 -15.27
CA HIS A 20 22.37 4.55 -15.67
C HIS A 20 22.21 6.03 -16.01
N GLU A 21 21.56 6.30 -17.12
CA GLU A 21 21.21 7.64 -17.60
C GLU A 21 19.70 7.67 -17.85
N GLY A 22 18.94 8.00 -16.82
CA GLY A 22 17.49 8.14 -16.91
C GLY A 22 17.03 9.57 -16.68
N GLU A 23 15.72 9.74 -16.46
CA GLU A 23 15.11 11.04 -16.20
C GLU A 23 15.41 11.50 -14.77
N TYR A 24 15.29 10.58 -13.81
CA TYR A 24 15.43 10.88 -12.39
C TYR A 24 16.80 10.51 -11.82
N TYR A 25 17.49 9.53 -12.40
CA TYR A 25 18.79 9.08 -11.92
C TYR A 25 19.85 9.15 -13.02
N GLN A 26 20.94 9.86 -12.76
CA GLN A 26 22.14 9.89 -13.61
C GLN A 26 23.34 9.42 -12.80
N ILE A 27 23.77 8.19 -13.06
CA ILE A 27 24.78 7.47 -12.28
C ILE A 27 25.90 7.06 -13.24
N PRO A 28 27.07 7.75 -13.23
CA PRO A 28 28.20 7.31 -14.04
C PRO A 28 28.76 5.94 -13.59
N PRO A 29 29.51 5.24 -14.47
CA PRO A 29 30.02 3.89 -14.23
C PRO A 29 30.69 3.72 -12.88
N ARG A 30 30.18 2.79 -12.09
CA ARG A 30 30.71 2.45 -10.76
C ARG A 30 30.25 1.07 -10.31
N GLU A 31 31.01 0.48 -9.41
CA GLU A 31 30.56 -0.69 -8.66
C GLU A 31 29.85 -0.24 -7.36
N VAL A 32 28.67 -0.81 -7.10
CA VAL A 32 27.90 -0.54 -5.86
C VAL A 32 28.11 -1.69 -4.88
N LEU A 33 28.70 -1.41 -3.72
CA LEU A 33 28.97 -2.39 -2.65
C LEU A 33 28.33 -1.96 -1.32
N PRO A 34 27.99 -2.91 -0.43
CA PRO A 34 28.11 -4.37 -0.60
C PRO A 34 26.99 -4.95 -1.49
N LYS A 35 27.25 -6.11 -2.11
CA LYS A 35 26.23 -6.85 -2.86
C LYS A 35 25.32 -7.63 -1.91
N PRO A 36 24.01 -7.75 -2.21
CA PRO A 36 23.13 -8.63 -1.46
C PRO A 36 23.58 -10.10 -1.52
N ILE A 37 23.27 -10.83 -0.44
CA ILE A 37 23.52 -12.27 -0.34
C ILE A 37 22.61 -13.03 -1.33
N GLN A 38 21.32 -12.66 -1.38
CA GLN A 38 20.35 -13.25 -2.31
C GLN A 38 20.68 -12.90 -3.77
N LYS A 39 20.56 -13.88 -4.67
CA LYS A 39 20.81 -13.73 -6.11
C LYS A 39 19.51 -13.91 -6.92
N PRO A 40 19.34 -13.19 -8.05
CA PRO A 40 20.22 -12.09 -8.51
C PRO A 40 20.14 -10.86 -7.59
N HIS A 41 19.01 -10.68 -6.91
CA HIS A 41 18.79 -9.71 -5.84
C HIS A 41 17.69 -10.25 -4.90
N PRO A 42 17.46 -9.64 -3.73
CA PRO A 42 16.32 -9.99 -2.88
C PRO A 42 14.98 -9.79 -3.63
N PRO A 43 13.95 -10.62 -3.37
CA PRO A 43 12.62 -10.41 -3.94
C PRO A 43 12.07 -9.02 -3.59
N LEU A 44 11.59 -8.31 -4.59
CA LEU A 44 11.03 -6.97 -4.43
C LEU A 44 9.51 -7.04 -4.32
N TRP A 45 8.96 -6.07 -3.60
CA TRP A 45 7.54 -5.97 -3.29
C TRP A 45 7.09 -4.51 -3.39
N SER A 46 5.88 -4.28 -3.89
CA SER A 46 5.24 -2.97 -3.86
C SER A 46 3.95 -3.03 -3.07
N ALA A 47 3.72 -2.01 -2.23
CA ALA A 47 2.39 -1.75 -1.68
C ALA A 47 1.45 -1.32 -2.81
N CYS A 48 0.31 -1.99 -2.89
CA CYS A 48 -0.68 -1.81 -3.94
C CYS A 48 -2.01 -1.42 -3.31
N SER A 49 -2.31 -0.11 -3.32
CA SER A 49 -3.55 0.44 -2.77
C SER A 49 -4.61 0.73 -3.83
N SER A 50 -4.32 0.42 -5.10
CA SER A 50 -5.23 0.65 -6.23
C SER A 50 -4.98 -0.38 -7.35
N GLU A 51 -5.94 -0.50 -8.26
CA GLU A 51 -5.75 -1.31 -9.48
C GLU A 51 -4.58 -0.81 -10.33
N SER A 52 -4.39 0.50 -10.44
CA SER A 52 -3.29 1.07 -11.23
C SER A 52 -1.93 0.70 -10.63
N THR A 53 -1.76 0.87 -9.30
CA THR A 53 -0.51 0.52 -8.62
C THR A 53 -0.26 -0.99 -8.66
N THR A 54 -1.31 -1.81 -8.60
CA THR A 54 -1.23 -3.26 -8.77
C THR A 54 -0.73 -3.64 -10.16
N ARG A 55 -1.27 -2.99 -11.20
CA ARG A 55 -0.83 -3.20 -12.59
C ARG A 55 0.64 -2.80 -12.76
N THR A 56 1.02 -1.61 -12.30
CA THR A 56 2.41 -1.12 -12.39
C THR A 56 3.37 -2.06 -11.67
N ALA A 57 3.02 -2.55 -10.47
CA ALA A 57 3.83 -3.52 -9.75
C ALA A 57 4.05 -4.81 -10.56
N ALA A 58 3.01 -5.32 -11.20
CA ALA A 58 3.09 -6.50 -12.07
C ALA A 58 3.97 -6.25 -13.31
N GLU A 59 3.80 -5.11 -13.97
CA GLU A 59 4.58 -4.71 -15.16
C GLU A 59 6.07 -4.55 -14.84
N LEU A 60 6.40 -4.11 -13.62
CA LEU A 60 7.77 -4.00 -13.11
C LEU A 60 8.31 -5.32 -12.53
N GLY A 61 7.52 -6.40 -12.53
CA GLY A 61 7.95 -7.71 -12.02
C GLY A 61 8.06 -7.78 -10.48
N LEU A 62 7.38 -6.91 -9.75
CA LEU A 62 7.39 -6.86 -8.29
C LEU A 62 6.26 -7.72 -7.71
N GLY A 63 6.47 -8.27 -6.51
CA GLY A 63 5.39 -8.92 -5.76
C GLY A 63 4.38 -7.89 -5.27
N ALA A 64 3.09 -8.25 -5.23
CA ALA A 64 2.03 -7.33 -4.82
C ALA A 64 1.67 -7.50 -3.34
N LEU A 65 1.77 -6.41 -2.57
CA LEU A 65 1.23 -6.31 -1.22
C LEU A 65 -0.12 -5.60 -1.30
N VAL A 66 -1.19 -6.37 -1.22
CA VAL A 66 -2.57 -5.87 -1.38
C VAL A 66 -3.27 -5.81 -0.03
N GLY A 67 -4.11 -4.81 0.18
CA GLY A 67 -5.01 -4.76 1.33
C GLY A 67 -6.30 -5.53 1.07
N SER A 68 -7.03 -5.84 2.13
CA SER A 68 -8.32 -6.56 2.06
C SER A 68 -9.53 -5.63 1.95
N GLU A 69 -9.33 -4.37 1.58
CA GLU A 69 -10.42 -3.40 1.45
C GLU A 69 -11.37 -3.80 0.31
N GLY A 70 -12.68 -3.67 0.54
CA GLY A 70 -13.71 -4.04 -0.43
C GLY A 70 -14.10 -5.52 -0.44
N GLY A 71 -13.51 -6.35 0.43
CA GLY A 71 -13.93 -7.74 0.63
C GLY A 71 -13.26 -8.75 -0.33
N PRO A 72 -13.54 -10.05 -0.14
CA PRO A 72 -12.84 -11.12 -0.85
C PRO A 72 -13.05 -11.09 -2.37
N GLU A 73 -14.21 -10.66 -2.85
CA GLU A 73 -14.47 -10.51 -4.29
C GLU A 73 -13.54 -9.47 -4.90
N LYS A 74 -13.42 -8.30 -4.24
CA LYS A 74 -12.56 -7.23 -4.74
C LYS A 74 -11.09 -7.62 -4.73
N VAL A 75 -10.67 -8.30 -3.66
CA VAL A 75 -9.32 -8.88 -3.58
C VAL A 75 -9.09 -9.85 -4.74
N GLY A 76 -10.07 -10.71 -5.04
CA GLY A 76 -10.01 -11.62 -6.20
C GLY A 76 -9.77 -10.88 -7.51
N GLU A 77 -10.54 -9.83 -7.79
CA GLU A 77 -10.37 -8.99 -8.99
C GLU A 77 -8.97 -8.39 -9.10
N VAL A 78 -8.44 -7.87 -7.99
CA VAL A 78 -7.10 -7.25 -7.94
C VAL A 78 -6.00 -8.30 -8.19
N LEU A 79 -6.12 -9.49 -7.59
CA LEU A 79 -5.17 -10.58 -7.80
C LEU A 79 -5.22 -11.12 -9.25
N GLU A 80 -6.41 -11.20 -9.86
CA GLU A 80 -6.54 -11.55 -11.27
C GLU A 80 -5.91 -10.51 -12.19
N LEU A 81 -6.13 -9.22 -11.91
CA LEU A 81 -5.53 -8.13 -12.64
C LEU A 81 -4.00 -8.23 -12.61
N TYR A 82 -3.44 -8.43 -11.41
CA TYR A 82 -2.00 -8.63 -11.23
C TYR A 82 -1.47 -9.78 -12.09
N GLN A 83 -2.10 -10.95 -12.00
CA GLN A 83 -1.69 -12.15 -12.75
C GLN A 83 -1.75 -11.93 -14.26
N LYS A 84 -2.77 -11.23 -14.76
CA LYS A 84 -2.91 -10.90 -16.18
C LYS A 84 -1.79 -9.95 -16.63
N ALA A 85 -1.53 -8.88 -15.86
CA ALA A 85 -0.51 -7.90 -16.19
C ALA A 85 0.92 -8.50 -16.14
N LEU A 86 1.22 -9.35 -15.16
CA LEU A 86 2.52 -9.99 -15.01
C LEU A 86 2.86 -10.91 -16.21
N LYS A 87 1.86 -11.61 -16.77
CA LYS A 87 2.08 -12.49 -17.94
C LYS A 87 2.54 -11.74 -19.19
N SER A 88 2.12 -10.49 -19.34
CA SER A 88 2.54 -9.61 -20.44
C SER A 88 3.77 -8.76 -20.10
N ALA A 89 4.26 -8.82 -18.86
CA ALA A 89 5.36 -8.00 -18.40
C ALA A 89 6.69 -8.50 -18.96
N ASN A 90 7.59 -7.56 -19.25
CA ASN A 90 8.97 -7.84 -19.60
C ASN A 90 9.88 -6.93 -18.77
N PRO A 91 9.98 -7.17 -17.45
CA PRO A 91 10.68 -6.26 -16.54
C PRO A 91 12.19 -6.26 -16.81
N THR A 92 12.77 -5.08 -16.92
CA THR A 92 14.21 -4.90 -17.18
C THR A 92 14.98 -4.91 -15.88
N GLY A 93 16.01 -5.75 -15.79
CA GLY A 93 16.94 -5.77 -14.66
C GLY A 93 16.38 -6.36 -13.35
N VAL A 94 15.11 -6.79 -13.35
CA VAL A 94 14.42 -7.37 -12.20
C VAL A 94 14.09 -8.83 -12.48
N SER A 95 14.43 -9.72 -11.55
CA SER A 95 13.90 -11.09 -11.53
C SER A 95 12.45 -11.06 -11.06
N PRO A 96 11.46 -11.48 -11.88
CA PRO A 96 10.06 -11.35 -11.53
C PRO A 96 9.71 -12.09 -10.24
N ASN A 97 9.06 -11.39 -9.31
CA ASN A 97 8.42 -11.99 -8.15
C ASN A 97 6.93 -12.11 -8.41
N SER A 98 6.44 -13.32 -8.66
CA SER A 98 5.04 -13.61 -8.99
C SER A 98 4.12 -13.84 -7.78
N HIS A 99 4.60 -13.53 -6.58
CA HIS A 99 3.86 -13.75 -5.34
C HIS A 99 3.06 -12.50 -4.93
N ASN A 100 1.91 -12.77 -4.30
CA ASN A 100 1.07 -11.77 -3.69
C ASN A 100 0.96 -12.05 -2.20
N ALA A 101 0.87 -10.99 -1.40
CA ALA A 101 0.57 -11.08 0.02
C ALA A 101 -0.56 -10.12 0.38
N LEU A 102 -1.49 -10.62 1.20
CA LEU A 102 -2.67 -9.89 1.64
C LEU A 102 -2.45 -9.37 3.05
N MET A 103 -2.64 -8.06 3.24
CA MET A 103 -2.75 -7.44 4.55
C MET A 103 -4.23 -7.38 4.94
N THR A 104 -4.58 -8.00 6.06
CA THR A 104 -5.93 -7.96 6.62
C THR A 104 -5.88 -7.72 8.12
N ALA A 105 -6.84 -6.95 8.63
CA ALA A 105 -7.03 -6.78 10.06
C ALA A 105 -7.89 -7.94 10.58
N GLY A 106 -7.35 -8.68 11.56
CA GLY A 106 -8.04 -9.82 12.19
C GLY A 106 -8.22 -9.60 13.68
N PHE A 107 -9.39 -10.00 14.20
CA PHE A 107 -9.63 -10.17 15.63
C PHE A 107 -10.11 -11.60 15.87
N CYS A 108 -9.43 -12.33 16.76
CA CYS A 108 -9.75 -13.71 17.08
C CYS A 108 -10.13 -13.81 18.55
N HIS A 109 -11.22 -14.49 18.86
CA HIS A 109 -11.67 -14.77 20.22
C HIS A 109 -12.44 -16.10 20.24
N GLU A 110 -12.43 -16.80 21.37
CA GLU A 110 -13.12 -18.10 21.51
C GLU A 110 -14.65 -17.94 21.59
N ASP A 111 -15.12 -16.88 22.26
CA ASP A 111 -16.55 -16.52 22.34
C ASP A 111 -16.97 -15.66 21.13
N PRO A 112 -17.92 -16.13 20.28
CA PRO A 112 -18.45 -15.37 19.16
C PRO A 112 -19.06 -14.01 19.54
N LYS A 113 -19.60 -13.86 20.75
CA LYS A 113 -20.20 -12.58 21.19
C LYS A 113 -19.16 -11.49 21.38
N GLU A 114 -17.96 -11.86 21.82
CA GLU A 114 -16.84 -10.94 21.94
C GLU A 114 -16.27 -10.58 20.56
N ILE A 115 -16.37 -11.49 19.56
CA ILE A 115 -16.01 -11.18 18.17
C ILE A 115 -16.92 -10.07 17.64
N ASP A 116 -18.25 -10.24 17.69
CA ASP A 116 -19.20 -9.28 17.13
C ASP A 116 -19.02 -7.87 17.72
N GLY A 117 -18.85 -7.79 19.05
CA GLY A 117 -18.67 -6.52 19.75
C GLY A 117 -17.28 -5.92 19.53
N ARG A 118 -16.22 -6.64 19.91
CA ARG A 118 -14.86 -6.08 19.94
C ARG A 118 -14.24 -5.94 18.57
N ALA A 119 -14.52 -6.84 17.63
CA ALA A 119 -13.98 -6.71 16.27
C ALA A 119 -14.55 -5.45 15.61
N THR A 120 -15.87 -5.22 15.73
CA THR A 120 -16.51 -4.01 15.21
C THR A 120 -15.94 -2.74 15.84
N ASP A 121 -15.76 -2.73 17.16
CA ASP A 121 -15.15 -1.60 17.88
C ASP A 121 -13.71 -1.33 17.41
N LEU A 122 -12.89 -2.38 17.26
CA LEU A 122 -11.49 -2.27 16.86
C LEU A 122 -11.35 -1.76 15.42
N ILE A 123 -12.06 -2.37 14.47
CA ILE A 123 -12.03 -1.97 13.07
C ILE A 123 -12.63 -0.58 12.90
N GLY A 124 -13.73 -0.28 13.59
CA GLY A 124 -14.35 1.04 13.59
C GLY A 124 -13.40 2.12 14.13
N TRP A 125 -12.69 1.84 15.23
CA TRP A 125 -11.67 2.74 15.77
C TRP A 125 -10.52 2.95 14.79
N TYR A 126 -9.97 1.88 14.21
CA TYR A 126 -8.88 1.98 13.24
C TYR A 126 -9.28 2.84 12.04
N MET A 127 -10.47 2.61 11.47
CA MET A 127 -11.00 3.42 10.38
C MET A 127 -11.18 4.89 10.78
N GLU A 128 -11.66 5.17 11.99
CA GLU A 128 -11.77 6.57 12.45
C GLU A 128 -10.40 7.24 12.62
N GLN A 129 -9.39 6.52 13.12
CA GLN A 129 -8.03 7.06 13.18
C GLN A 129 -7.49 7.42 11.79
N GLN A 130 -7.78 6.61 10.77
CA GLN A 130 -7.40 6.92 9.40
C GLN A 130 -8.11 8.17 8.87
N ARG A 131 -9.41 8.32 9.17
CA ARG A 131 -10.18 9.53 8.83
C ARG A 131 -9.65 10.78 9.53
N GLU A 132 -9.36 10.70 10.82
CA GLU A 132 -8.81 11.83 11.56
C GLU A 132 -7.42 12.21 11.08
N ARG A 133 -6.56 11.23 10.78
CA ARG A 133 -5.26 11.51 10.15
C ARG A 133 -5.46 12.27 8.83
N ALA A 134 -6.39 11.83 7.99
CA ALA A 134 -6.68 12.48 6.71
C ALA A 134 -7.20 13.92 6.89
N ARG A 135 -8.01 14.19 7.93
CA ARG A 135 -8.45 15.55 8.29
C ARG A 135 -7.28 16.42 8.74
N LEU A 136 -6.43 15.89 9.63
CA LEU A 136 -5.36 16.64 10.28
C LEU A 136 -4.21 16.97 9.32
N VAL A 137 -3.83 16.06 8.42
CA VAL A 137 -2.72 16.27 7.48
C VAL A 137 -2.94 17.49 6.58
N TRP A 138 -4.18 17.76 6.19
CA TRP A 138 -4.54 18.85 5.29
C TRP A 138 -5.19 20.04 6.02
N GLN A 139 -5.15 20.05 7.36
CA GLN A 139 -5.78 21.10 8.15
C GLN A 139 -5.12 22.46 7.86
N GLY A 140 -5.93 23.43 7.42
CA GLY A 140 -5.46 24.78 7.13
C GLY A 140 -4.71 24.93 5.80
N VAL A 141 -4.63 23.86 4.99
CA VAL A 141 -4.07 23.93 3.64
C VAL A 141 -5.11 24.53 2.70
N ASP A 142 -4.72 25.56 1.94
CA ASP A 142 -5.54 26.10 0.86
C ASP A 142 -5.54 25.11 -0.32
N PRO A 143 -6.70 24.57 -0.74
CA PRO A 143 -6.77 23.58 -1.82
C PRO A 143 -6.15 24.06 -3.14
N SER A 144 -6.14 25.37 -3.40
CA SER A 144 -5.56 25.95 -4.62
C SER A 144 -4.02 25.95 -4.63
N THR A 145 -3.40 25.69 -3.47
CA THR A 145 -1.94 25.69 -3.29
C THR A 145 -1.34 24.28 -3.28
N VAL A 146 -2.16 23.25 -3.37
CA VAL A 146 -1.69 21.85 -3.39
C VAL A 146 -0.90 21.60 -4.68
N PRO A 147 0.36 21.14 -4.60
CA PRO A 147 1.14 20.82 -5.78
C PRO A 147 0.46 19.72 -6.61
N GLN A 148 0.61 19.78 -7.94
CA GLN A 148 0.00 18.81 -8.86
C GLN A 148 0.31 17.35 -8.49
N ASP A 149 1.56 17.06 -8.12
CA ASP A 149 2.01 15.72 -7.73
C ASP A 149 1.38 15.22 -6.41
N TYR A 150 0.80 16.13 -5.62
CA TYR A 150 0.14 15.83 -4.36
C TYR A 150 -1.40 15.84 -4.46
N GLN A 151 -1.96 16.30 -5.58
CA GLN A 151 -3.41 16.45 -5.74
C GLN A 151 -4.16 15.14 -5.52
N GLY A 152 -3.64 14.03 -6.04
CA GLY A 152 -4.26 12.71 -5.84
C GLY A 152 -4.28 12.26 -4.38
N TYR A 153 -3.26 12.62 -3.59
CA TYR A 153 -3.24 12.34 -2.14
C TYR A 153 -4.25 13.20 -1.39
N TYR A 154 -4.33 14.49 -1.75
CA TYR A 154 -5.33 15.41 -1.20
C TYR A 154 -6.74 14.91 -1.47
N ASP A 155 -7.10 14.61 -2.72
CA ASP A 155 -8.44 14.16 -3.10
C ASP A 155 -8.83 12.85 -2.39
N ARG A 156 -7.89 11.89 -2.31
CA ARG A 156 -8.08 10.63 -1.59
C ARG A 156 -8.36 10.88 -0.11
N ASP A 157 -7.53 11.71 0.53
CA ASP A 157 -7.64 11.98 1.97
C ASP A 157 -8.89 12.78 2.29
N MET A 158 -9.30 13.74 1.44
CA MET A 158 -10.58 14.45 1.59
C MET A 158 -11.78 13.52 1.47
N LYS A 159 -11.75 12.58 0.53
CA LYS A 159 -12.80 11.54 0.41
C LYS A 159 -12.85 10.66 1.66
N LEU A 160 -11.71 10.26 2.19
CA LEU A 160 -11.62 9.46 3.41
C LEU A 160 -12.16 10.25 4.62
N ALA A 161 -11.71 11.50 4.77
CA ALA A 161 -12.14 12.43 5.82
C ALA A 161 -13.64 12.77 5.78
N ALA A 162 -14.29 12.71 4.61
CA ALA A 162 -15.72 12.93 4.45
C ALA A 162 -16.58 11.75 4.94
N GLY A 163 -15.96 10.60 5.22
CA GLY A 163 -16.64 9.48 5.85
C GLY A 163 -17.17 9.84 7.25
N PRO A 164 -18.05 9.01 7.82
CA PRO A 164 -18.34 7.66 7.38
C PRO A 164 -19.19 7.52 6.10
N HIS A 165 -18.92 6.49 5.30
CA HIS A 165 -19.69 6.16 4.09
C HIS A 165 -20.68 4.99 4.32
N PRO A 166 -21.75 4.87 3.52
CA PRO A 166 -22.71 3.77 3.67
C PRO A 166 -22.05 2.38 3.65
N GLY A 167 -22.35 1.56 4.66
CA GLY A 167 -21.81 0.19 4.80
C GLY A 167 -20.49 0.08 5.57
N GLU A 168 -19.89 1.20 5.99
CA GLU A 168 -18.70 1.17 6.83
C GLU A 168 -19.01 0.83 8.30
N ALA A 169 -18.10 0.10 8.94
CA ALA A 169 -18.18 -0.13 10.38
C ALA A 169 -17.90 1.19 11.14
N HIS A 170 -18.73 1.49 12.13
CA HIS A 170 -18.54 2.62 13.04
C HIS A 170 -18.44 2.13 14.45
N GLN A 171 -17.55 2.76 15.20
CA GLN A 171 -17.45 2.52 16.63
C GLN A 171 -18.83 2.79 17.25
N ALA A 172 -19.36 1.81 17.99
CA ALA A 172 -20.58 2.04 18.74
C ALA A 172 -20.33 3.20 19.71
N LYS A 173 -21.24 4.16 19.82
CA LYS A 173 -21.15 5.20 20.85
C LYS A 173 -21.17 4.50 22.22
N ARG A 174 -20.00 4.22 22.79
CA ARG A 174 -19.92 3.81 24.19
C ARG A 174 -20.46 4.96 25.02
N SER A 175 -21.68 4.78 25.54
CA SER A 175 -22.21 5.57 26.63
C SER A 175 -21.11 5.70 27.69
N LYS A 176 -20.72 6.94 28.03
CA LYS A 176 -19.82 7.24 29.16
C LYS A 176 -20.51 6.86 30.49
N LYS A 177 -20.82 5.58 30.68
CA LYS A 177 -21.26 5.00 31.94
C LYS A 177 -20.27 3.91 32.37
N VAL A 178 -19.02 4.32 32.56
CA VAL A 178 -18.20 3.71 33.60
C VAL A 178 -18.21 4.70 34.76
N ARG A 179 -19.28 4.62 35.56
CA ARG A 179 -19.22 5.17 36.93
C ARG A 179 -18.11 4.39 37.62
N HIS A 180 -17.11 5.12 38.10
CA HIS A 180 -16.20 4.60 39.09
C HIS A 180 -17.04 4.31 40.34
N SER A 181 -17.33 3.05 40.60
CA SER A 181 -17.75 2.59 41.92
C SER A 181 -16.54 1.92 42.54
N VAL A 182 -15.87 2.68 43.39
CA VAL A 182 -15.04 2.19 44.51
C VAL A 182 -15.97 1.53 45.51
#